data_AF-A0A351EQN8-F1
#
_entry.id   AF-A0A351EQN8-F1
#
_cell.length_a   1.000
_cell.length_b   1.000
_cell.length_c   1.000
_cell.angle_alpha   90.00
_cell.angle_beta   90.00
_cell.angle_gamma   90.00
#
_symmetry.space_group_name_H-M   'P 1'
#
loop_
_entity.id
_entity.type
_entity.pdbx_description
1 polymer ?
#
loop_
_entity_poly.entity_id
_entity_poly.type
_entity_poly.pdbx_seq_one_letter_code
_entity_poly.pdbx_strand_id
1 'polypeptide(L)'
;MRLHPLRKLTILATLLITASMLLAIPVASAQGPARDFGSEAGFLSSLNSQRAAGGLGPLALNGSMTAAADGWALSMATGSFLAHA
;
A
#
# COMPACT_ATOMS: atom_id res chain seq x y z
N MET A 1 -23.68 -51.10 14.24
CA MET A 1 -23.73 -49.66 13.88
C MET A 1 -22.58 -48.92 14.54
N ARG A 2 -21.57 -48.48 13.77
CA ARG A 2 -20.43 -47.69 14.27
C ARG A 2 -20.88 -46.24 14.48
N LEU A 3 -21.36 -45.91 15.68
CA LEU A 3 -21.79 -44.55 16.07
C LEU A 3 -20.63 -43.65 16.57
N HIS A 4 -19.46 -44.23 16.84
CA HIS A 4 -18.28 -43.49 17.31
C HIS A 4 -17.54 -42.61 16.27
N PRO A 5 -17.40 -42.97 14.97
CA PRO A 5 -16.65 -42.15 14.03
C PRO A 5 -17.38 -40.86 13.65
N LEU A 6 -18.71 -40.89 13.53
CA LEU A 6 -19.51 -39.69 13.23
C LEU A 6 -19.45 -38.65 14.35
N ARG A 7 -19.43 -39.08 15.62
CA ARG A 7 -19.32 -38.19 16.79
C ARG A 7 -17.96 -37.50 16.87
N LYS A 8 -16.89 -38.20 16.49
CA LYS A 8 -15.54 -37.63 16.42
C LYS A 8 -15.41 -36.63 15.26
N LEU A 9 -16.02 -36.93 14.12
CA LEU A 9 -16.04 -36.04 12.96
C LEU A 9 -16.78 -34.72 13.25
N THR A 10 -17.93 -34.80 13.94
CA THR A 10 -18.70 -33.59 14.32
C THR A 10 -17.92 -32.71 15.30
N ILE A 11 -17.26 -33.29 16.30
CA ILE A 11 -16.44 -32.54 17.26
C ILE A 11 -15.26 -31.84 16.57
N LEU A 12 -14.56 -32.55 15.67
CA LEU A 12 -13.45 -31.99 14.90
C LEU A 12 -13.90 -30.83 14.00
N ALA A 13 -15.03 -30.98 13.31
CA ALA A 13 -15.58 -29.94 12.45
C ALA A 13 -15.97 -28.68 13.24
N THR A 14 -16.61 -28.84 14.42
CA THR A 14 -16.94 -27.70 15.28
C THR A 14 -15.70 -27.00 15.85
N LEU A 15 -14.64 -27.76 16.18
CA LEU A 15 -13.37 -27.19 16.63
C LEU A 15 -12.70 -26.36 15.52
N LEU A 16 -12.72 -26.86 14.28
CA LEU A 16 -12.12 -26.14 13.15
C LEU A 16 -12.84 -24.81 12.87
N ILE A 17 -14.17 -24.82 12.87
CA ILE A 17 -14.97 -23.63 12.57
C ILE A 17 -14.81 -22.55 13.64
N THR A 18 -14.77 -22.96 14.92
CA THR A 18 -14.54 -22.03 16.03
C THR A 18 -13.12 -21.44 16.02
N ALA A 19 -12.12 -22.23 15.64
CA ALA A 19 -10.75 -21.73 15.47
C ALA A 19 -10.62 -20.71 14.32
N SER A 20 -11.33 -20.90 13.20
CA SER A 20 -11.30 -19.98 12.07
C SER A 20 -11.88 -18.59 12.36
N MET A 21 -12.81 -18.47 13.31
CA MET A 21 -13.43 -17.18 13.68
C MET A 21 -12.54 -16.30 14.57
N LEU A 22 -11.50 -16.88 15.21
CA LEU A 22 -10.57 -16.15 16.08
C LEU A 22 -9.41 -15.48 15.31
N LEU A 23 -9.20 -15.84 14.04
CA LEU A 23 -8.27 -15.12 13.18
C LEU A 23 -8.98 -13.90 12.57
N ALA A 24 -9.06 -12.82 13.35
CA ALA A 24 -9.31 -11.50 12.80
C ALA A 24 -8.12 -11.12 11.92
N ILE A 25 -8.17 -11.46 10.63
CA ILE A 25 -7.19 -11.01 9.66
C ILE A 25 -7.46 -9.51 9.46
N PRO A 26 -6.53 -8.61 9.80
CA PRO A 26 -6.72 -7.20 9.49
C PRO A 26 -6.80 -7.08 7.97
N VAL A 27 -7.99 -6.79 7.45
CA VAL A 27 -8.15 -6.37 6.06
C VAL A 27 -7.56 -4.97 6.01
N ALA A 28 -6.35 -4.85 5.49
CA ALA A 28 -5.76 -3.55 5.20
C ALA A 28 -6.66 -2.85 4.17
N SER A 29 -7.50 -1.93 4.63
CA SER A 29 -8.19 -1.02 3.75
C SER A 29 -7.15 -0.12 3.12
N ALA A 30 -6.98 -0.19 1.81
CA ALA A 30 -6.23 0.82 1.08
C ALA A 30 -6.96 2.16 1.27
N GLN A 31 -6.46 3.00 2.18
CA GLN A 31 -6.86 4.40 2.23
C GLN A 31 -6.58 4.98 0.84
N GLY A 32 -7.59 5.60 0.24
CA GLY A 32 -7.44 6.29 -1.05
C GLY A 32 -6.24 7.23 -0.98
N PRO A 33 -5.51 7.44 -2.09
CA PRO A 33 -4.28 8.21 -2.10
C PRO A 33 -4.57 9.63 -1.61
N ALA A 34 -4.33 9.87 -0.32
CA ALA A 34 -4.35 11.19 0.26
C ALA A 34 -2.99 11.81 -0.07
N ARG A 35 -3.01 12.91 -0.82
CA ARG A 35 -1.78 13.61 -1.19
C ARG A 35 -1.13 14.17 0.08
N ASP A 36 0.06 13.66 0.40
CA ASP A 36 0.88 14.20 1.48
C ASP A 36 1.78 15.31 0.94
N PHE A 37 1.30 16.55 1.02
CA PHE A 37 2.05 17.73 0.61
C PHE A 37 3.33 17.95 1.44
N GLY A 38 3.40 17.42 2.67
CA GLY A 38 4.60 17.45 3.49
C GLY A 38 5.73 16.60 2.90
N SER A 39 5.37 15.45 2.32
CA SER A 39 6.32 14.56 1.64
C SER A 39 6.94 15.20 0.39
N GLU A 40 6.17 15.97 -0.40
CA GLU A 40 6.68 16.61 -1.63
C GLU A 40 7.61 17.80 -1.35
N ALA A 41 7.27 18.62 -0.35
CA ALA A 41 8.15 19.71 0.09
C ALA A 41 9.47 19.19 0.69
N GLY A 42 9.42 18.11 1.47
CA GLY A 42 10.60 17.44 2.00
C GLY A 42 11.48 16.85 0.89
N PHE A 43 10.85 16.21 -0.11
CA PHE A 43 11.55 15.70 -1.30
C PHE A 43 12.29 16.82 -2.05
N LEU A 44 11.61 17.94 -2.35
CA LEU A 44 12.23 19.08 -3.04
C LEU A 44 13.40 19.65 -2.25
N SER A 45 13.26 19.78 -0.92
CA SER A 45 14.33 20.28 -0.05
C SER A 45 15.58 19.38 -0.11
N SER A 46 15.40 18.06 0.02
CA SER A 46 16.49 17.09 -0.08
C SER A 46 17.14 17.12 -1.47
N LEU A 47 16.34 17.14 -2.54
CA LEU A 47 16.85 17.23 -3.90
C LEU A 47 17.68 18.50 -4.12
N ASN A 48 17.20 19.64 -3.64
CA ASN A 48 17.91 20.91 -3.77
C ASN A 48 19.21 20.95 -2.94
N SER A 49 19.27 20.30 -1.78
CA SER A 49 20.52 20.16 -1.02
C SER A 49 21.60 19.40 -1.82
N GLN A 50 21.20 18.33 -2.52
CA GLN A 50 22.10 17.54 -3.36
C GLN A 50 22.56 18.34 -4.59
N ARG A 51 21.64 19.08 -5.21
CA ARG A 51 21.96 19.99 -6.32
C ARG A 51 22.96 21.06 -5.91
N ALA A 52 22.76 21.68 -4.74
CA ALA A 52 23.68 22.68 -4.20
C ALA A 52 25.08 22.07 -3.94
N ALA A 53 25.16 20.85 -3.39
CA ALA A 53 26.42 20.13 -3.23
C ALA A 53 27.14 19.87 -4.58
N GLY A 54 26.38 19.73 -5.67
CA GLY A 54 26.88 19.64 -7.04
C GLY A 54 27.11 20.98 -7.75
N GLY A 55 26.95 22.12 -7.07
CA GLY A 55 27.10 23.45 -7.68
C GLY A 55 25.97 23.87 -8.62
N LEU A 56 24.82 23.19 -8.57
CA LEU A 56 23.65 23.48 -9.40
C LEU A 56 22.64 24.36 -8.65
N GLY A 57 21.93 25.22 -9.40
CA GLY A 57 20.84 26.04 -8.87
C GLY A 57 19.63 25.20 -8.42
N PRO A 58 18.79 25.74 -7.51
CA PRO A 58 17.62 25.03 -6.99
C PRO A 58 16.53 24.84 -8.05
N LEU A 59 15.75 23.78 -7.89
CA LEU A 59 14.50 23.54 -8.60
C LEU A 59 13.32 24.09 -7.79
N ALA A 60 12.22 24.36 -8.50
CA ALA A 60 10.94 24.72 -7.92
C ALA A 60 9.86 23.76 -8.43
N LEU A 61 8.79 23.58 -7.65
CA LEU A 61 7.65 22.78 -8.08
C LEU A 61 6.91 23.46 -9.23
N ASN A 62 6.43 22.64 -10.16
CA ASN A 62 5.52 23.05 -11.21
C ASN A 62 4.23 22.25 -11.08
N GLY A 63 3.09 22.93 -10.99
CA GLY A 63 1.79 22.30 -10.75
C GLY A 63 1.39 21.30 -11.83
N SER A 64 1.68 21.60 -13.11
CA SER A 64 1.36 20.70 -14.22
C SER A 64 2.21 19.43 -14.18
N MET A 65 3.50 19.54 -13.83
CA MET A 65 4.38 18.39 -13.66
C MET A 65 3.96 17.52 -12.47
N THR A 66 3.54 18.16 -11.37
CA THR A 66 3.01 17.48 -10.18
C THR A 66 1.76 16.66 -10.54
N ALA A 67 0.82 17.28 -11.25
CA ALA A 67 -0.41 16.60 -11.68
C ALA A 67 -0.13 15.41 -12.63
N ALA A 68 0.83 15.55 -13.54
CA ALA A 68 1.23 14.46 -14.42
C ALA A 68 1.89 13.30 -13.67
N ALA A 69 2.81 13.60 -12.74
CA ALA A 69 3.47 12.60 -11.90
C ALA A 69 2.46 11.81 -11.06
N ASP A 70 1.47 12.49 -10.47
CA ASP A 70 0.41 11.86 -9.69
C ASP A 70 -0.48 10.94 -10.53
N GLY A 71 -0.89 11.39 -11.72
CA GLY A 71 -1.69 10.57 -12.63
C GLY A 71 -0.97 9.28 -13.03
N TRP A 72 0.34 9.37 -13.26
CA TRP A 72 1.15 8.20 -13.57
C TRP A 72 1.38 7.29 -12.35
N ALA A 73 1.65 7.86 -11.18
CA ALA A 73 1.76 7.10 -9.94
C ALA A 73 0.47 6.32 -9.62
N LEU A 74 -0.70 6.93 -9.85
CA LEU A 74 -1.98 6.26 -9.72
C LEU A 74 -2.12 5.10 -10.72
N SER A 75 -1.67 5.30 -11.96
CA SER A 75 -1.71 4.25 -12.99
C SER A 75 -0.83 3.05 -12.60
N MET A 76 0.39 3.30 -12.10
CA MET A 76 1.30 2.27 -11.59
C MET A 76 0.70 1.51 -10.40
N ALA A 77 0.14 2.24 -9.42
CA ALA A 77 -0.46 1.65 -8.24
C ALA A 77 -1.70 0.79 -8.56
N THR A 78 -2.57 1.28 -9.45
CA THR A 78 -3.80 0.56 -9.85
C THR A 78 -3.51 -0.61 -10.78
N GLY A 79 -2.54 -0.46 -11.68
CA GLY A 79 -2.14 -1.50 -12.63
C GLY A 79 -1.13 -2.52 -12.09
N SER A 80 -0.62 -2.35 -10.86
CA SER A 80 0.42 -3.21 -10.26
C SER A 80 1.66 -3.35 -11.16
N PHE A 81 2.11 -2.24 -11.73
CA PHE A 81 3.30 -2.19 -12.57
C PHE A 81 4.22 -1.04 -12.16
N LEU A 82 5.49 -1.13 -12.55
CA LEU A 82 6.46 -0.06 -12.42
C LEU A 82 7.08 0.20 -13.80
N ALA A 83 6.76 1.35 -14.39
CA ALA A 83 7.24 1.72 -15.72
C ALA A 83 7.46 3.23 -15.81
N HIS A 84 8.32 3.64 -16.74
CA HIS A 84 8.55 5.05 -17.03
C HIS A 84 7.52 5.56 -18.03
N ALA A 85 7.37 4.84 -19.13
CA ALA A 85 6.31 4.84 -20.13
C ALA A 85 6.54 3.63 -21.03
#